data_AF-A0A7Y3K8G3-F1
#
_entry.id   AF-A0A7Y3K8G3-F1
#
_cell.length_a   1.000
_cell.length_b   1.000
_cell.length_c   1.000
_cell.angle_alpha   90.00
_cell.angle_beta   90.00
_cell.angle_gamma   90.00
#
_symmetry.space_group_name_H-M   'P 1'
#
loop_
_entity.id
_entity.type
_entity.pdbx_description
1 polymer ?
#
loop_
_entity_poly.entity_id
_entity_poly.type
_entity_poly.pdbx_seq_one_letter_code
_entity_poly.pdbx_strand_id
1 'polypeptide(L)'
;FQYITNKFNDPQWYAPHGASLQISVRSQHAGLLLLEFDYGVSGQGSRYTAKLNVKGQSGWQRVTLPPSDFSDGVGKPMETWGRPEQFSITSAGLWHGPVPAFRNLQWVGGRFKP
;
A
#
# COMPACT_ATOMS: atom_id res chain seq x y z
N PHE A 1 -13.59 7.44 -1.40
CA PHE A 1 -12.61 7.85 -2.43
C PHE A 1 -11.76 6.64 -2.81
N GLN A 2 -11.09 6.69 -3.96
CA GLN A 2 -10.18 5.64 -4.38
C GLN A 2 -9.06 6.24 -5.23
N TYR A 3 -7.83 5.87 -4.92
CA TYR A 3 -6.64 6.19 -5.72
C TYR A 3 -6.03 4.90 -6.22
N ILE A 4 -5.68 4.86 -7.50
CA ILE A 4 -5.16 3.68 -8.18
C ILE A 4 -3.92 4.06 -8.96
N THR A 5 -2.94 3.16 -9.03
CA THR A 5 -1.84 3.25 -9.99
C THR A 5 -1.52 1.88 -10.58
N ASN A 6 -1.27 1.88 -11.89
CA ASN A 6 -0.78 0.73 -12.65
C ASN A 6 0.72 0.84 -12.96
N LYS A 7 1.44 1.76 -12.28
CA LYS A 7 2.88 1.98 -12.48
C LYS A 7 3.70 0.72 -12.26
N PHE A 8 3.22 -0.19 -11.42
CA PHE A 8 3.86 -1.47 -11.16
C PHE A 8 3.88 -2.42 -12.37
N ASN A 9 3.17 -2.13 -13.46
CA ASN A 9 3.36 -2.84 -14.72
C ASN A 9 4.69 -2.53 -15.42
N ASP A 10 5.38 -1.46 -15.02
CA ASP A 10 6.68 -1.08 -15.57
C ASP A 10 7.81 -1.47 -14.58
N PRO A 11 8.82 -2.25 -15.02
CA PRO A 11 9.90 -2.74 -14.17
C PRO A 11 10.66 -1.67 -13.38
N GLN A 12 10.70 -0.43 -13.84
CA GLN A 12 11.38 0.65 -13.11
C GLN A 12 10.72 0.94 -11.75
N TRP A 13 9.47 0.52 -11.55
CA TRP A 13 8.71 0.70 -10.31
C TRP A 13 8.69 -0.55 -9.43
N TYR A 14 9.37 -1.64 -9.82
CA TYR A 14 9.44 -2.85 -9.01
C TYR A 14 10.12 -2.59 -7.67
N ALA A 15 9.63 -3.26 -6.63
CA ALA A 15 10.21 -3.17 -5.31
C ALA A 15 11.60 -3.83 -5.31
N PRO A 16 12.61 -3.17 -4.72
CA PRO A 16 13.86 -3.84 -4.39
C PRO A 16 13.60 -5.01 -3.43
N HIS A 17 14.45 -6.03 -3.49
CA HIS A 17 14.35 -7.16 -2.58
C HIS A 17 14.55 -6.69 -1.13
N GLY A 18 13.59 -7.01 -0.26
CA GLY A 18 13.58 -6.60 1.15
C GLY A 18 13.22 -5.12 1.40
N ALA A 19 12.74 -4.39 0.39
CA ALA A 19 12.25 -3.03 0.59
C ALA A 19 10.94 -3.00 1.39
N SER A 20 10.58 -1.84 1.90
CA SER A 20 9.26 -1.55 2.47
C SER A 20 8.55 -0.46 1.66
N LEU A 21 7.22 -0.50 1.62
CA LEU A 21 6.42 0.58 1.05
C LEU A 21 6.31 1.71 2.07
N GLN A 22 6.71 2.92 1.70
CA GLN A 22 6.52 4.10 2.52
C GLN A 22 5.52 5.06 1.88
N ILE A 23 4.65 5.63 2.71
CA ILE A 23 3.72 6.69 2.32
C ILE A 23 3.58 7.70 3.46
N SER A 24 3.35 8.97 3.11
CA SER A 24 2.91 9.98 4.07
C SER A 24 1.44 10.31 3.83
N VAL A 25 0.64 10.24 4.89
CA VAL A 25 -0.80 10.56 4.86
C VAL A 25 -1.12 11.69 5.84
N ARG A 26 -2.06 12.56 5.49
CA ARG A 26 -2.57 13.61 6.37
C ARG A 26 -4.08 13.65 6.28
N SER A 27 -4.74 13.66 7.43
CA SER A 27 -6.20 13.70 7.53
C SER A 27 -6.63 14.42 8.80
N GLN A 28 -7.63 15.28 8.71
CA GLN A 28 -8.22 15.95 9.88
C GLN A 28 -9.01 14.98 10.78
N HIS A 29 -9.48 13.87 10.23
CA HIS A 29 -10.27 12.86 10.95
C HIS A 29 -9.54 11.53 11.01
N ALA A 30 -9.74 10.80 12.10
CA ALA A 30 -9.26 9.44 12.19
C ALA A 30 -10.09 8.55 11.25
N GLY A 31 -9.47 7.49 10.74
CA GLY A 31 -10.15 6.57 9.84
C GLY A 31 -9.26 5.39 9.49
N LEU A 32 -9.83 4.45 8.75
CA LEU A 32 -9.12 3.25 8.30
C LEU A 32 -9.00 3.25 6.77
N LEU A 33 -7.77 3.09 6.29
CA LEU A 33 -7.48 2.88 4.88
C LEU A 33 -7.25 1.40 4.61
N LEU A 34 -7.65 0.98 3.42
CA LEU A 34 -7.26 -0.29 2.83
C LEU A 34 -6.24 -0.01 1.72
N LEU A 35 -5.05 -0.58 1.87
CA LEU A 35 -4.02 -0.59 0.83
C LEU A 35 -4.05 -1.97 0.19
N GLU A 36 -4.09 -2.02 -1.13
CA GLU A 36 -4.27 -3.28 -1.87
C GLU A 36 -3.26 -3.37 -3.01
N PHE A 37 -2.60 -4.53 -3.12
CA PHE A 37 -1.87 -4.95 -4.30
C PHE A 37 -2.67 -6.05 -5.01
N ASP A 38 -2.93 -5.84 -6.29
CA ASP A 38 -3.57 -6.82 -7.18
C ASP A 38 -2.51 -7.40 -8.12
N TYR A 39 -2.46 -8.72 -8.22
CA TYR A 39 -1.50 -9.49 -9.03
C TYR A 39 -2.18 -10.16 -10.23
N GLY A 40 -3.45 -9.82 -10.51
CA GLY A 40 -4.23 -10.38 -11.61
C GLY A 40 -4.49 -11.88 -11.45
N VAL A 41 -4.76 -12.53 -12.58
CA VAL A 41 -5.09 -13.97 -12.65
C VAL A 41 -3.84 -14.86 -12.60
N SER A 42 -2.64 -14.27 -12.73
CA SER A 42 -1.37 -15.00 -12.90
C SER A 42 -0.51 -15.09 -11.62
N GLY A 43 -0.94 -14.47 -10.51
CA GLY A 43 -0.16 -14.35 -9.27
C GLY A 43 -0.43 -15.41 -8.20
N GLN A 44 0.51 -15.53 -7.26
CA GLN A 44 0.40 -16.34 -6.04
C GLN A 44 -0.46 -15.60 -5.01
N GLY A 45 -1.77 -15.85 -5.02
CA GLY A 45 -2.77 -15.02 -4.34
C GLY A 45 -3.09 -13.81 -5.21
N SER A 46 -4.32 -13.70 -5.71
CA SER A 46 -4.71 -12.63 -6.64
C SER A 46 -4.59 -11.24 -6.02
N ARG A 47 -4.58 -11.15 -4.69
CA ARG A 47 -4.70 -9.89 -3.96
C ARG A 47 -4.14 -9.97 -2.55
N TYR A 48 -3.41 -8.93 -2.15
CA TYR A 48 -2.94 -8.75 -0.79
C TYR A 48 -3.34 -7.38 -0.27
N THR A 49 -3.76 -7.32 1.00
CA THR A 49 -4.27 -6.10 1.62
C THR A 49 -3.57 -5.79 2.93
N ALA A 50 -3.40 -4.50 3.21
CA ALA A 50 -3.00 -3.98 4.51
C ALA A 50 -4.02 -2.95 5.00
N LYS A 51 -4.31 -2.99 6.30
CA LYS A 51 -5.19 -2.03 6.98
C LYS A 51 -4.34 -0.97 7.66
N LEU A 52 -4.52 0.28 7.29
CA LEU A 52 -3.78 1.40 7.85
C LEU A 52 -4.70 2.33 8.66
N ASN A 53 -4.48 2.37 9.97
CA ASN A 53 -5.12 3.36 10.85
C ASN A 53 -4.51 4.74 10.61
N VAL A 54 -5.33 5.67 10.14
CA VAL A 54 -4.97 7.07 9.95
C VAL A 54 -5.37 7.85 11.19
N LYS A 55 -4.42 8.55 11.79
CA LYS A 55 -4.69 9.49 12.89
C LYS A 55 -5.38 10.75 12.34
N GLY A 56 -6.42 11.22 13.03
CA GLY A 56 -7.04 12.52 12.78
C GLY A 56 -6.20 13.63 13.40
N GLN A 57 -5.33 14.24 12.60
CA GLN A 57 -4.42 15.29 13.02
C GLN A 57 -4.06 16.19 11.85
N SER A 58 -3.70 17.44 12.13
CA SER A 58 -3.28 18.40 11.11
C SER A 58 -1.92 18.05 10.47
N GLY A 59 -1.12 17.18 11.10
CA GLY A 59 0.22 16.79 10.65
C GLY A 59 0.27 15.60 9.70
N TRP A 60 1.36 15.54 8.92
CA TRP A 60 1.68 14.36 8.11
C TRP A 60 2.15 13.21 9.00
N GLN A 61 1.51 12.05 8.86
CA GLN A 61 1.99 10.79 9.44
C GLN A 61 2.71 9.99 8.36
N ARG A 62 3.95 9.58 8.65
CA ARG A 62 4.72 8.69 7.78
C ARG A 62 4.51 7.26 8.23
N VAL A 63 4.22 6.38 7.28
CA VAL A 63 3.94 4.96 7.50
C VAL A 63 4.88 4.18 6.61
N THR A 64 5.53 3.15 7.16
CA THR A 64 6.41 2.24 6.42
C THR A 64 5.92 0.83 6.68
N LEU A 65 5.59 0.11 5.61
CA LEU A 65 4.96 -1.20 5.65
C LEU A 65 5.88 -2.22 4.95
N PRO A 66 6.47 -3.19 5.66
CA PRO A 66 7.09 -4.35 5.03
C PRO A 66 6.06 -5.22 4.30
N PRO A 67 6.48 -6.15 3.43
CA PRO A 67 5.58 -7.12 2.80
C PRO A 67 4.69 -7.84 3.82
N SER A 68 5.25 -8.22 4.97
CA SER A 68 4.54 -8.96 6.02
C SER A 68 3.33 -8.25 6.63
N ASP A 69 3.19 -6.93 6.43
CA ASP A 69 2.01 -6.16 6.85
C ASP A 69 0.80 -6.37 5.92
N PHE A 70 1.03 -6.99 4.76
CA PHE A 70 0.01 -7.33 3.79
C PHE A 70 -0.33 -8.81 3.88
N SER A 71 -1.62 -9.14 3.81
CA SER A 71 -2.09 -10.53 3.81
C SER A 71 -3.08 -10.80 2.70
N ASP A 72 -3.14 -12.07 2.26
CA ASP A 72 -4.15 -12.54 1.31
C ASP A 72 -5.53 -12.72 1.95
N GLY A 73 -6.50 -13.21 1.18
CA GLY A 73 -7.89 -13.43 1.62
C GLY A 73 -8.06 -14.49 2.71
N VAL A 74 -7.05 -15.31 2.99
CA VAL A 74 -7.06 -16.29 4.10
C VAL A 74 -6.17 -15.84 5.27
N GLY A 75 -5.62 -14.63 5.20
CA GLY A 75 -4.77 -14.06 6.24
C GLY A 75 -3.31 -14.50 6.18
N LYS A 76 -2.87 -15.16 5.11
CA LYS A 76 -1.45 -15.50 4.93
C LYS A 76 -0.66 -14.23 4.62
N PRO A 77 0.41 -13.90 5.36
CA PRO A 77 1.21 -12.72 5.09
C PRO A 77 2.01 -12.85 3.79
N MET A 78 2.21 -11.73 3.11
CA MET A 78 3.08 -11.63 1.94
C MET A 78 4.54 -11.77 2.35
N GLU A 79 5.27 -12.68 1.70
CA GLU A 79 6.69 -12.91 1.97
C GLU A 79 7.58 -11.95 1.16
N THR A 80 7.18 -11.65 -0.09
CA THR A 80 7.89 -10.75 -1.00
C THR A 80 6.90 -9.97 -1.88
N TRP A 81 7.30 -8.80 -2.38
CA TRP A 81 6.45 -7.93 -3.21
C TRP A 81 6.08 -8.49 -4.60
N GLY A 82 6.72 -9.57 -5.07
CA GLY A 82 6.45 -10.13 -6.40
C GLY A 82 6.45 -9.07 -7.52
N ARG A 83 5.44 -9.15 -8.41
CA ARG A 83 5.18 -8.20 -9.50
C ARG A 83 3.69 -7.88 -9.57
N PRO A 84 3.18 -6.93 -8.77
CA PRO A 84 1.78 -6.57 -8.81
C PRO A 84 1.48 -5.79 -10.09
N GLU A 85 0.27 -5.95 -10.61
CA GLU A 85 -0.20 -5.18 -11.76
C GLU A 85 -0.73 -3.80 -11.32
N GLN A 86 -1.29 -3.75 -10.11
CA GLN A 86 -1.96 -2.56 -9.58
C GLN A 86 -1.72 -2.38 -8.08
N PHE A 87 -1.67 -1.12 -7.67
CA PHE A 87 -1.78 -0.72 -6.27
C PHE A 87 -2.94 0.25 -6.10
N SER A 88 -3.71 0.09 -5.03
CA SER A 88 -4.79 1.01 -4.68
C SER A 88 -4.81 1.40 -3.21
N ILE A 89 -5.38 2.58 -2.95
CA ILE A 89 -5.69 3.08 -1.61
C ILE A 89 -7.16 3.48 -1.59
N THR A 90 -7.91 2.87 -0.67
CA THR A 90 -9.35 3.12 -0.47
C THR A 90 -9.66 3.32 1.01
N SER A 91 -10.85 3.81 1.32
CA SER A 91 -11.36 3.79 2.69
C SER A 91 -11.89 2.39 3.02
N ALA A 92 -11.53 1.86 4.18
CA ALA A 92 -12.02 0.56 4.67
C ALA A 92 -13.42 0.72 5.31
N GLY A 93 -14.38 1.23 4.53
CA GLY A 93 -15.72 1.59 4.95
C GLY A 93 -16.09 3.04 4.62
N LEU A 94 -17.09 3.58 5.31
CA LEU A 94 -17.49 4.98 5.18
C LEU A 94 -16.41 5.89 5.76
N TRP A 95 -15.93 6.82 4.94
CA TRP A 95 -14.98 7.84 5.38
C TRP A 95 -15.73 9.08 5.86
N HIS A 96 -15.32 9.62 7.02
CA HIS A 96 -15.89 10.84 7.58
C HIS A 96 -14.96 12.03 7.35
N GLY A 97 -15.53 13.13 6.87
CA GLY A 97 -14.80 14.37 6.61
C GLY A 97 -14.06 14.40 5.27
N PRO A 98 -13.16 15.38 5.08
CA PRO A 98 -12.42 15.53 3.83
C PRO A 98 -11.55 14.31 3.49
N VAL A 99 -11.33 14.09 2.20
CA VAL A 99 -10.44 13.03 1.70
C VAL A 99 -9.01 13.27 2.21
N PRO A 100 -8.30 12.24 2.70
CA PRO A 100 -6.91 12.38 3.11
C PRO A 100 -6.00 12.81 1.97
N ALA A 101 -4.98 13.59 2.31
CA ALA A 101 -3.90 13.89 1.38
C ALA A 101 -2.81 12.82 1.49
N PHE A 102 -2.24 12.43 0.36
CA PHE A 102 -1.18 11.44 0.24
C PHE A 102 0.04 12.05 -0.45
N ARG A 103 1.25 11.68 -0.03
CA ARG A 103 2.50 12.03 -0.71
C ARG A 103 3.61 11.03 -0.43
N ASN A 104 4.69 11.13 -1.20
CA ASN A 104 5.91 10.36 -1.01
C ASN A 104 5.65 8.85 -0.95
N LEU A 105 4.84 8.34 -1.89
CA LEU A 105 4.70 6.91 -2.12
C LEU A 105 5.99 6.41 -2.76
N GLN A 106 6.77 5.62 -2.02
CA GLN A 106 8.11 5.21 -2.44
C GLN A 106 8.53 3.89 -1.81
N TRP A 107 9.44 3.18 -2.47
CA TRP A 107 10.19 2.09 -1.86
C TRP A 107 11.29 2.66 -0.97
N VAL A 108 11.47 2.09 0.22
CA VAL A 108 12.57 2.42 1.12
C VAL A 108 13.34 1.17 1.53
N GLY A 109 14.67 1.30 1.62
CA GLY A 109 15.57 0.17 1.91
C GLY A 109 15.65 -0.85 0.78
N GLY A 110 15.99 -2.09 1.12
CA GLY A 110 16.16 -3.19 0.18
C GLY A 110 17.41 -3.08 -0.69
N ARG A 111 17.57 -4.04 -1.61
CA ARG A 111 18.64 -4.06 -2.61
C ARG A 111 18.05 -4.44 -3.97
N PHE A 112 18.39 -3.69 -5.01
CA PHE A 112 18.14 -4.13 -6.37
C PHE A 112 19.04 -5.33 -6.64
N LYS A 113 18.45 -6.49 -6.90
CA LYS A 113 19.20 -7.58 -7.52
C LYS A 113 19.21 -7.27 -9.03
N PRO A 114 20.39 -7.10 -9.65
CA PRO A 114 20.50 -6.92 -11.09
C PRO A 114 19.91 -8.11 -11.85
#